data_AF-A0A946D9K0-F1
#
_entry.id   AF-A0A946D9K0-F1
#
_cell.length_a   1.000
_cell.length_b   1.000
_cell.length_c   1.000
_cell.angle_alpha   90.00
_cell.angle_beta   90.00
_cell.angle_gamma   90.00
#
_symmetry.space_group_name_H-M   'P 1'
#
loop_
_entity.id
_entity.type
_entity.pdbx_description
1 polymer ?
#
loop_
_entity_poly.entity_id
_entity_poly.type
_entity_poly.pdbx_seq_one_letter_code
_entity_poly.pdbx_strand_id
1 'polypeptide(L)'
;MHNSDLEAYREKLKCNFPQIQECFEDFVQDAIRNLSNKGIDDYLSGASLICMIGRGWEPVSIYLEEMPEMANQLGEEILEIVSKSVWDMSRSPNGKAIPPFMMCLPEASRRLGTLEQMQHFFEILEEMVDETTTSVHGHHKTHSSQGFLVLLEHVPYLLSQLSLEGFKNWVEYGTRNYKTHPERQKDYFSLQSADSKAMLQRERHGTLFMDNDRQLDMYLRGLWEDESYFVPYSLGFDELRKPVPYYDALGIRVPDVYDERNGVSGIDRYRVTIAHIAGHRKWTSVLVADNLSPFQRIAAEHLEDSRIEYLMLKEYPGMRKLLLALHPVPVEGDCDNEKESCIRHRLAMLSRAILDENHGYKNEYVLASVEKFYQAMS
;
A
#
# COMPACT_ATOMS: atom_id res chain seq x y z
N MET A 1 -16.91 29.08 14.79
CA MET A 1 -15.58 29.60 15.19
C MET A 1 -15.77 31.00 15.76
N HIS A 2 -15.06 31.40 16.82
CA HIS A 2 -15.10 32.81 17.25
C HIS A 2 -14.28 33.65 16.25
N ASN A 3 -14.72 34.88 15.98
CA ASN A 3 -14.07 35.74 14.97
C ASN A 3 -12.58 36.00 15.29
N SER A 4 -12.22 36.00 16.58
CA SER A 4 -10.83 36.13 17.06
C SER A 4 -9.92 34.97 16.66
N ASP A 5 -10.46 33.75 16.55
CA ASP A 5 -9.67 32.57 16.21
C ASP A 5 -9.37 32.55 14.70
N LEU A 6 -10.34 32.98 13.88
CA LEU A 6 -10.17 33.12 12.43
C LEU A 6 -9.09 34.16 12.10
N GLU A 7 -9.08 35.30 12.78
CA GLU A 7 -8.05 36.33 12.63
C GLU A 7 -6.65 35.78 12.97
N ALA A 8 -6.52 35.02 14.06
CA ALA A 8 -5.25 34.41 14.45
C ALA A 8 -4.72 33.41 13.41
N TYR A 9 -5.59 32.58 12.80
CA TYR A 9 -5.18 31.70 11.70
C TYR A 9 -4.84 32.48 10.44
N ARG A 10 -5.57 33.57 10.16
CA ARG A 10 -5.33 34.42 8.99
C ARG A 10 -3.93 35.04 9.03
N GLU A 11 -3.49 35.50 10.20
CA GLU A 11 -2.14 36.06 10.40
C GLU A 11 -1.01 35.05 10.11
N LYS A 12 -1.28 33.74 10.24
CA LYS A 12 -0.30 32.68 9.93
C LYS A 12 -0.14 32.44 8.43
N LEU A 13 -1.17 32.69 7.61
CA LEU A 13 -1.12 32.46 6.17
C LEU A 13 -0.51 33.66 5.41
N LYS A 14 0.69 33.47 4.88
CA LYS A 14 1.40 34.46 4.03
C LYS A 14 0.92 34.41 2.57
N CYS A 15 -0.37 34.61 2.35
CA CYS A 15 -1.00 34.65 1.02
C CYS A 15 -2.05 35.77 0.97
N ASN A 16 -2.03 36.59 -0.08
CA ASN A 16 -2.89 37.77 -0.21
C ASN A 16 -3.77 37.76 -1.48
N PHE A 17 -3.89 36.61 -2.15
CA PHE A 17 -4.76 36.51 -3.32
C PHE A 17 -6.25 36.64 -2.92
N PRO A 18 -7.04 37.49 -3.61
CA PRO A 18 -8.46 37.67 -3.30
C PRO A 18 -9.25 36.35 -3.29
N GLN A 19 -8.98 35.47 -4.25
CA GLN A 19 -9.61 34.16 -4.38
C GLN A 19 -9.43 33.30 -3.11
N ILE A 20 -8.25 33.35 -2.50
CA ILE A 20 -7.96 32.61 -1.26
C ILE A 20 -8.62 33.29 -0.06
N GLN A 21 -8.73 34.62 -0.07
CA GLN A 21 -9.38 35.36 1.04
C GLN A 21 -10.87 35.09 1.11
N GLU A 22 -11.55 35.00 -0.05
CA GLU A 22 -12.98 34.74 -0.14
C GLU A 22 -13.36 33.36 0.43
N CYS A 23 -12.49 32.35 0.28
CA CYS A 23 -12.72 30.98 0.73
C CYS A 23 -11.97 30.60 2.03
N PHE A 24 -11.21 31.53 2.62
CA PHE A 24 -10.30 31.21 3.73
C PHE A 24 -11.00 30.61 4.96
N GLU A 25 -12.19 31.12 5.29
CA GLU A 25 -12.96 30.59 6.42
C GLU A 25 -13.31 29.11 6.21
N ASP A 26 -13.73 28.73 5.01
CA ASP A 26 -14.10 27.35 4.68
C ASP A 26 -12.87 26.42 4.77
N PHE A 27 -11.72 26.85 4.25
CA PHE A 27 -10.46 26.09 4.35
C PHE A 27 -10.02 25.85 5.79
N VAL A 28 -10.15 26.86 6.66
CA VAL A 28 -9.79 26.73 8.08
C VAL A 28 -10.79 25.85 8.81
N GLN A 29 -12.08 25.96 8.51
CA GLN A 29 -13.09 25.09 9.11
C GLN A 29 -12.86 23.63 8.75
N ASP A 30 -12.46 23.33 7.51
CA ASP A 30 -12.14 21.98 7.08
C ASP A 30 -10.84 21.46 7.73
N ALA A 31 -9.81 22.30 7.78
CA ALA A 31 -8.57 22.00 8.49
C ALA A 31 -8.81 21.67 9.98
N ILE A 32 -9.66 22.42 10.68
CA ILE A 32 -10.00 22.18 12.09
C ILE A 32 -10.72 20.84 12.29
N ARG A 33 -11.52 20.38 11.31
CA ARG A 33 -12.22 19.09 11.42
C ARG A 33 -11.28 17.90 11.26
N ASN A 34 -10.22 18.07 10.49
CA ASN A 34 -9.37 16.98 10.02
C ASN A 34 -7.98 16.94 10.68
N LEU A 35 -7.51 18.06 11.24
CA LEU A 35 -6.14 18.22 11.71
C LEU A 35 -6.06 18.55 13.20
N SER A 36 -4.95 18.18 13.81
CA SER A 36 -4.54 18.65 15.13
C SER A 36 -4.14 20.14 15.07
N ASN A 37 -4.02 20.77 16.24
CA ASN A 37 -3.54 22.15 16.32
C ASN A 37 -2.16 22.34 15.67
N LYS A 38 -1.28 21.36 15.83
CA LYS A 38 0.04 21.36 15.17
C LYS A 38 -0.13 21.18 13.65
N GLY A 39 -0.98 20.24 13.23
CA GLY A 39 -1.30 20.01 11.82
C GLY A 39 -1.82 21.27 11.12
N ILE A 40 -2.67 22.07 11.77
CA ILE A 40 -3.13 23.37 11.23
C ILE A 40 -1.96 24.34 11.03
N ASP A 41 -1.02 24.41 11.98
CA ASP A 41 0.17 25.26 11.86
C ASP A 41 1.07 24.81 10.71
N ASP A 42 1.30 23.51 10.57
CA ASP A 42 2.09 22.92 9.48
C ASP A 42 1.40 23.10 8.12
N TYR A 43 0.08 22.96 8.09
CA TYR A 43 -0.79 23.20 6.92
C TYR A 43 -0.70 24.65 6.43
N LEU A 44 -0.92 25.64 7.30
CA LEU A 44 -0.83 27.07 6.92
C LEU A 44 0.60 27.48 6.57
N SER A 45 1.60 26.87 7.20
CA SER A 45 3.02 27.06 6.87
C SER A 45 3.35 26.50 5.49
N GLY A 46 2.85 25.32 5.15
CA GLY A 46 2.98 24.70 3.82
C GLY A 46 2.31 25.53 2.72
N ALA A 47 1.08 25.99 2.96
CA ALA A 47 0.37 26.89 2.02
C ALA A 47 1.13 28.22 1.82
N SER A 48 1.72 28.76 2.89
CA SER A 48 2.58 29.94 2.82
C SER A 48 3.84 29.69 2.00
N LEU A 49 4.48 28.52 2.16
CA LEU A 49 5.64 28.11 1.38
C LEU A 49 5.31 28.05 -0.12
N ILE A 50 4.18 27.43 -0.47
CA ILE A 50 3.68 27.35 -1.84
C ILE A 50 3.36 28.74 -2.38
N CYS A 51 2.76 29.63 -1.61
CA CYS A 51 2.51 31.00 -2.08
C CYS A 51 3.80 31.76 -2.42
N MET A 52 4.87 31.56 -1.65
CA MET A 52 6.15 32.25 -1.85
C MET A 52 6.88 31.84 -3.13
N ILE A 53 6.51 30.73 -3.79
CA ILE A 53 7.12 30.31 -5.05
C ILE A 53 6.72 31.20 -6.24
N GLY A 54 5.68 32.03 -6.08
CA GLY A 54 5.25 33.01 -7.11
C GLY A 54 4.60 32.40 -8.35
N ARG A 55 3.87 31.28 -8.21
CA ARG A 55 3.25 30.54 -9.33
C ARG A 55 1.72 30.74 -9.44
N GLY A 56 1.21 31.85 -8.92
CA GLY A 56 -0.23 32.16 -8.92
C GLY A 56 -0.96 31.60 -7.70
N TRP A 57 -2.28 31.76 -7.69
CA TRP A 57 -3.14 31.39 -6.56
C TRP A 57 -3.60 29.92 -6.62
N GLU A 58 -3.68 29.33 -7.80
CA GLU A 58 -4.22 27.97 -8.01
C GLU A 58 -3.48 26.89 -7.20
N PRO A 59 -2.13 26.82 -7.16
CA PRO A 59 -1.45 25.82 -6.34
C PRO A 59 -1.69 26.01 -4.84
N VAL A 60 -1.93 27.25 -4.39
CA VAL A 60 -2.27 27.50 -2.99
C VAL A 60 -3.70 27.03 -2.70
N SER A 61 -4.64 27.27 -3.62
CA SER A 61 -6.03 26.82 -3.49
C SER A 61 -6.10 25.29 -3.41
N ILE A 62 -5.48 24.58 -4.35
CA ILE A 62 -5.48 23.11 -4.37
C ILE A 62 -4.88 22.55 -3.08
N TYR A 63 -3.82 23.16 -2.56
CA TYR A 63 -3.22 22.73 -1.29
C TYR A 63 -4.18 22.94 -0.12
N LEU A 64 -4.84 24.10 -0.06
CA LEU A 64 -5.79 24.40 1.01
C LEU A 64 -7.06 23.54 0.93
N GLU A 65 -7.46 23.14 -0.28
CA GLU A 65 -8.64 22.31 -0.50
C GLU A 65 -8.40 20.84 -0.16
N GLU A 66 -7.30 20.25 -0.63
CA GLU A 66 -7.15 18.79 -0.64
C GLU A 66 -6.37 18.25 0.58
N MET A 67 -5.47 19.05 1.14
CA MET A 67 -4.52 18.56 2.14
C MET A 67 -5.14 18.19 3.49
N PRO A 68 -6.19 18.85 4.02
CA PRO A 68 -6.81 18.43 5.26
C PRO A 68 -7.31 16.98 5.24
N GLU A 69 -8.05 16.60 4.19
CA GLU A 69 -8.55 15.23 4.03
C GLU A 69 -7.40 14.23 3.83
N MET A 70 -6.44 14.55 2.97
CA MET A 70 -5.27 13.70 2.74
C MET A 70 -4.46 13.46 4.03
N ALA A 71 -4.25 14.49 4.84
CA ALA A 71 -3.51 14.39 6.09
C ALA A 71 -4.29 13.63 7.17
N ASN A 72 -5.61 13.72 7.20
CA ASN A 72 -6.43 12.89 8.09
C ASN A 72 -6.37 11.40 7.71
N GLN A 73 -6.32 11.08 6.42
CA GLN A 73 -6.26 9.70 5.93
C GLN A 73 -4.86 9.08 6.07
N LEU A 74 -3.82 9.84 5.73
CA LEU A 74 -2.45 9.31 5.60
C LEU A 74 -1.57 9.65 6.82
N GLY A 75 -1.91 10.71 7.55
CA GLY A 75 -1.09 11.30 8.60
C GLY A 75 -0.60 12.71 8.24
N GLU A 76 -0.47 13.57 9.24
CA GLU A 76 -0.13 15.00 9.08
C GLU A 76 1.24 15.26 8.44
N GLU A 77 2.13 14.27 8.42
CA GLU A 77 3.46 14.36 7.78
C GLU A 77 3.36 14.66 6.27
N ILE A 78 2.25 14.29 5.62
CA ILE A 78 2.02 14.55 4.19
C ILE A 78 2.00 16.05 3.86
N LEU A 79 1.62 16.91 4.82
CA LEU A 79 1.60 18.37 4.69
C LEU A 79 2.99 18.91 4.34
N GLU A 80 4.00 18.47 5.10
CA GLU A 80 5.38 18.89 4.90
C GLU A 80 5.97 18.27 3.64
N ILE A 81 5.69 16.99 3.37
CA ILE A 81 6.17 16.28 2.18
C ILE A 81 5.71 16.97 0.90
N VAL A 82 4.42 17.28 0.78
CA VAL A 82 3.86 17.92 -0.42
C VAL A 82 4.40 19.34 -0.59
N SER A 83 4.42 20.14 0.49
CA SER A 83 4.90 21.52 0.40
C SER A 83 6.40 21.60 0.06
N LYS A 84 7.23 20.70 0.58
CA LYS A 84 8.64 20.55 0.18
C LYS A 84 8.80 20.11 -1.27
N SER A 85 8.03 19.12 -1.71
CA SER A 85 8.06 18.64 -3.10
C SER A 85 7.73 19.76 -4.09
N VAL A 86 6.71 20.58 -3.80
CA VAL A 86 6.35 21.76 -4.60
C VAL A 86 7.48 22.80 -4.58
N TRP A 87 8.07 23.06 -3.40
CA TRP A 87 9.20 23.97 -3.26
C TRP A 87 10.40 23.54 -4.11
N ASP A 88 10.82 22.29 -4.02
CA ASP A 88 11.96 21.76 -4.77
C ASP A 88 11.68 21.73 -6.28
N MET A 89 10.48 21.34 -6.68
CA MET A 89 10.04 21.39 -8.08
C MET A 89 10.07 22.82 -8.63
N SER A 90 9.68 23.83 -7.83
CA SER A 90 9.68 25.25 -8.23
C SER A 90 11.08 25.80 -8.54
N ARG A 91 12.11 25.22 -7.91
CA ARG A 91 13.54 25.55 -8.08
C ARG A 91 14.22 24.74 -9.18
N SER A 92 13.47 23.88 -9.86
CA SER A 92 13.92 23.11 -11.00
C SER A 92 13.33 23.67 -12.32
N PRO A 93 13.84 23.24 -13.49
CA PRO A 93 13.19 23.52 -14.77
C PRO A 93 11.75 23.00 -14.88
N ASN A 94 11.32 22.11 -13.97
CA ASN A 94 10.02 21.44 -13.98
C ASN A 94 8.90 22.23 -13.26
N GLY A 95 9.10 23.50 -12.90
CA GLY A 95 8.08 24.27 -12.18
C GLY A 95 6.72 24.42 -12.88
N LYS A 96 6.60 24.10 -14.19
CA LYS A 96 5.31 24.00 -14.90
C LYS A 96 4.50 22.76 -14.51
N ALA A 97 5.13 21.76 -13.91
CA ALA A 97 4.50 20.51 -13.49
C ALA A 97 3.82 20.62 -12.12
N ILE A 98 3.98 21.73 -11.40
CA ILE A 98 3.38 21.92 -10.07
C ILE A 98 1.84 21.78 -10.11
N PRO A 99 1.10 22.47 -11.00
CA PRO A 99 -0.34 22.29 -11.05
C PRO A 99 -0.79 20.84 -11.34
N PRO A 100 -0.32 20.14 -12.41
CA PRO A 100 -0.74 18.76 -12.65
C PRO A 100 -0.27 17.78 -11.57
N PHE A 101 0.88 18.04 -10.94
CA PHE A 101 1.35 17.26 -9.80
C PHE A 101 0.37 17.35 -8.65
N MET A 102 -0.01 18.57 -8.27
CA MET A 102 -0.98 18.79 -7.20
C MET A 102 -2.35 18.20 -7.52
N MET A 103 -2.82 18.33 -8.76
CA MET A 103 -4.11 17.79 -9.18
C MET A 103 -4.17 16.25 -9.14
N CYS A 104 -3.04 15.54 -9.27
CA CYS A 104 -3.06 14.07 -9.21
C CYS A 104 -2.96 13.52 -7.78
N LEU A 105 -2.54 14.31 -6.79
CA LEU A 105 -2.32 13.85 -5.41
C LEU A 105 -3.57 13.30 -4.72
N PRO A 106 -4.78 13.88 -4.85
CA PRO A 106 -5.96 13.36 -4.16
C PRO A 106 -6.40 11.98 -4.66
N GLU A 107 -6.24 11.69 -5.95
CA GLU A 107 -6.52 10.34 -6.44
C GLU A 107 -5.39 9.38 -6.06
N ALA A 108 -4.13 9.83 -6.09
CA ALA A 108 -3.01 9.03 -5.64
C ALA A 108 -3.15 8.64 -4.15
N SER A 109 -3.52 9.57 -3.27
CA SER A 109 -3.74 9.27 -1.85
C SER A 109 -4.83 8.23 -1.65
N ARG A 110 -5.97 8.38 -2.35
CA ARG A 110 -7.06 7.39 -2.30
C ARG A 110 -6.64 6.02 -2.82
N ARG A 111 -5.79 5.95 -3.85
CA ARG A 111 -5.37 4.69 -4.48
C ARG A 111 -4.21 4.00 -3.75
N LEU A 112 -3.41 4.73 -3.01
CA LEU A 112 -2.25 4.21 -2.30
C LEU A 112 -2.56 3.95 -0.82
N GLY A 113 -3.47 4.73 -0.23
CA GLY A 113 -4.09 4.46 1.06
C GLY A 113 -3.17 4.57 2.28
N THR A 114 -1.85 4.74 2.12
CA THR A 114 -0.90 4.89 3.23
C THR A 114 0.20 5.92 2.92
N LEU A 115 0.74 6.54 3.98
CA LEU A 115 1.85 7.48 3.88
C LEU A 115 3.08 6.83 3.24
N GLU A 116 3.40 5.59 3.61
CA GLU A 116 4.53 4.84 3.09
C GLU A 116 4.42 4.61 1.57
N GLN A 117 3.24 4.19 1.09
CA GLN A 117 3.02 4.06 -0.35
C GLN A 117 3.07 5.40 -1.08
N MET A 118 2.57 6.47 -0.46
CA MET A 118 2.69 7.82 -1.01
C MET A 118 4.15 8.25 -1.13
N GLN A 119 4.99 7.97 -0.12
CA GLN A 119 6.43 8.27 -0.16
C GLN A 119 7.11 7.54 -1.33
N HIS A 120 6.87 6.24 -1.49
CA HIS A 120 7.35 5.48 -2.65
C HIS A 120 6.85 6.04 -3.98
N PHE A 121 5.61 6.53 -4.03
CA PHE A 121 5.10 7.22 -5.21
C PHE A 121 5.86 8.51 -5.51
N PHE A 122 6.16 9.35 -4.50
CA PHE A 122 7.01 10.53 -4.69
C PHE A 122 8.42 10.14 -5.16
N GLU A 123 9.02 9.10 -4.57
CA GLU A 123 10.35 8.59 -4.96
C GLU A 123 10.38 8.20 -6.45
N ILE A 124 9.37 7.48 -6.95
CA ILE A 124 9.27 7.12 -8.38
C ILE A 124 9.23 8.38 -9.27
N LEU A 125 8.43 9.38 -8.88
CA LEU A 125 8.32 10.62 -9.64
C LEU A 125 9.64 11.41 -9.62
N GLU A 126 10.28 11.50 -8.46
CA GLU A 126 11.57 12.17 -8.28
C GLU A 126 12.67 11.49 -9.10
N GLU A 127 12.79 10.17 -9.04
CA GLU A 127 13.73 9.39 -9.84
C GLU A 127 13.54 9.62 -11.35
N MET A 128 12.28 9.59 -11.82
CA MET A 128 11.99 9.91 -13.22
C MET A 128 12.46 11.32 -13.59
N VAL A 129 12.12 12.32 -12.76
CA VAL A 129 12.50 13.72 -13.01
C VAL A 129 14.01 13.86 -13.02
N ASP A 130 14.71 13.22 -12.11
CA ASP A 130 16.17 13.27 -12.00
C ASP A 130 16.86 12.61 -13.19
N GLU A 131 16.34 11.49 -13.68
CA GLU A 131 16.89 10.83 -14.85
C GLU A 131 16.65 11.58 -16.17
N THR A 132 15.58 12.38 -16.25
CA THR A 132 15.09 12.97 -17.51
C THR A 132 15.29 14.47 -17.61
N THR A 133 15.63 15.14 -16.50
CA THR A 133 16.01 16.55 -16.49
C THR A 133 17.48 16.67 -16.90
N THR A 134 17.73 17.18 -18.11
CA THR A 134 19.08 17.21 -18.70
C THR A 134 19.76 18.57 -18.60
N SER A 135 21.10 18.57 -18.72
CA SER A 135 21.92 19.78 -18.83
C SER A 135 22.62 19.81 -20.19
N VAL A 136 22.59 20.96 -20.87
CA VAL A 136 23.36 21.15 -22.13
C VAL A 136 24.87 21.19 -21.86
N HIS A 137 25.29 21.64 -20.67
CA HIS A 137 26.69 21.91 -20.32
C HIS A 137 27.14 21.19 -19.03
N GLY A 138 26.47 20.11 -18.64
CA GLY A 138 26.86 19.23 -17.53
C GLY A 138 26.73 19.80 -16.10
N HIS A 139 26.64 21.11 -15.92
CA HIS A 139 26.65 21.75 -14.58
C HIS A 139 25.30 22.29 -14.10
N HIS A 140 24.36 22.60 -15.01
CA HIS A 140 23.04 23.12 -14.66
C HIS A 140 21.92 22.39 -15.41
N LYS A 141 21.05 21.69 -14.67
CA LYS A 141 19.77 21.14 -15.19
C LYS A 141 19.00 22.30 -15.85
N THR A 142 18.92 22.29 -17.18
CA THR A 142 18.44 23.42 -18.00
C THR A 142 17.18 23.07 -18.78
N HIS A 143 16.93 21.79 -19.04
CA HIS A 143 15.75 21.32 -19.74
C HIS A 143 14.84 20.54 -18.81
N SER A 144 13.56 20.90 -18.79
CA SER A 144 12.52 20.18 -18.05
C SER A 144 12.31 18.78 -18.63
N SER A 145 11.93 17.84 -17.77
CA SER A 145 11.44 16.54 -18.18
C SER A 145 10.20 16.70 -19.04
N GLN A 146 10.28 16.26 -20.29
CA GLN A 146 9.20 16.45 -21.26
C GLN A 146 8.07 15.43 -21.05
N GLY A 147 8.42 14.20 -20.66
CA GLY A 147 7.45 13.15 -20.35
C GLY A 147 6.74 13.33 -19.00
N PHE A 148 7.34 14.06 -18.06
CA PHE A 148 6.81 14.17 -16.69
C PHE A 148 5.44 14.86 -16.63
N LEU A 149 5.25 15.95 -17.38
CA LEU A 149 3.93 16.61 -17.46
C LEU A 149 2.84 15.65 -17.93
N VAL A 150 3.15 14.87 -18.97
CA VAL A 150 2.24 13.90 -19.56
C VAL A 150 1.96 12.76 -18.58
N LEU A 151 2.98 12.29 -17.86
CA LEU A 151 2.80 11.26 -16.83
C LEU A 151 1.78 11.70 -15.78
N LEU A 152 1.92 12.92 -15.23
CA LEU A 152 1.07 13.42 -14.15
C LEU A 152 -0.42 13.46 -14.54
N GLU A 153 -0.73 13.80 -15.79
CA GLU A 153 -2.09 13.77 -16.34
C GLU A 153 -2.69 12.35 -16.36
N HIS A 154 -1.84 11.32 -16.48
CA HIS A 154 -2.25 9.92 -16.55
C HIS A 154 -2.09 9.15 -15.23
N VAL A 155 -1.47 9.73 -14.19
CA VAL A 155 -1.30 9.09 -12.86
C VAL A 155 -2.62 8.53 -12.32
N PRO A 156 -3.74 9.30 -12.27
CA PRO A 156 -5.02 8.77 -11.78
C PRO A 156 -5.47 7.49 -12.51
N TYR A 157 -5.31 7.47 -13.83
CA TYR A 157 -5.65 6.30 -14.63
C TYR A 157 -4.69 5.15 -14.36
N LEU A 158 -3.38 5.39 -14.33
CA LEU A 158 -2.38 4.34 -14.11
C LEU A 158 -2.55 3.67 -12.75
N LEU A 159 -2.74 4.44 -11.67
CA LEU A 159 -2.99 3.90 -10.32
C LEU A 159 -4.35 3.20 -10.19
N SER A 160 -5.29 3.41 -11.11
CA SER A 160 -6.53 2.63 -11.18
C SER A 160 -6.34 1.27 -11.87
N GLN A 161 -5.22 1.06 -12.55
CA GLN A 161 -4.96 -0.15 -13.35
C GLN A 161 -3.79 -0.97 -12.81
N LEU A 162 -2.88 -0.36 -12.07
CA LEU A 162 -1.61 -0.95 -11.65
C LEU A 162 -1.47 -0.93 -10.12
N SER A 163 -0.79 -1.94 -9.58
CA SER A 163 -0.19 -1.85 -8.24
C SER A 163 0.91 -0.79 -8.22
N LEU A 164 1.38 -0.41 -7.04
CA LEU A 164 2.46 0.58 -6.95
C LEU A 164 3.77 0.04 -7.57
N GLU A 165 4.05 -1.26 -7.39
CA GLU A 165 5.14 -1.96 -8.09
C GLU A 165 4.98 -1.90 -9.62
N GLY A 166 3.77 -2.19 -10.13
CA GLY A 166 3.48 -2.13 -11.56
C GLY A 166 3.63 -0.72 -12.13
N PHE A 167 3.20 0.30 -11.38
CA PHE A 167 3.39 1.71 -11.74
C PHE A 167 4.89 2.07 -11.81
N LYS A 168 5.67 1.68 -10.81
CA LYS A 168 7.14 1.85 -10.79
C LYS A 168 7.79 1.23 -12.02
N ASN A 169 7.53 -0.05 -12.28
CA ASN A 169 8.09 -0.77 -13.43
C ASN A 169 7.74 -0.11 -14.76
N TRP A 170 6.51 0.36 -14.90
CA TRP A 170 6.03 1.03 -16.10
C TRP A 170 6.70 2.40 -16.31
N VAL A 171 6.86 3.20 -15.25
CA VAL A 171 7.55 4.49 -15.30
C VAL A 171 9.04 4.31 -15.60
N GLU A 172 9.71 3.39 -14.91
CA GLU A 172 11.12 3.09 -15.14
C GLU A 172 11.38 2.63 -16.57
N TYR A 173 10.52 1.78 -17.14
CA TYR A 173 10.65 1.31 -18.51
C TYR A 173 10.59 2.48 -19.50
N GLY A 174 9.58 3.36 -19.36
CA GLY A 174 9.44 4.54 -20.23
C GLY A 174 10.62 5.50 -20.10
N THR A 175 11.09 5.70 -18.88
CA THR A 175 12.23 6.56 -18.55
C THR A 175 13.52 6.05 -19.19
N ARG A 176 13.83 4.76 -18.97
CA ARG A 176 15.06 4.11 -19.43
C ARG A 176 15.14 4.00 -20.95
N ASN A 177 14.05 3.60 -21.61
CA ASN A 177 14.05 3.32 -23.04
C ASN A 177 13.94 4.57 -23.93
N TYR A 178 13.37 5.67 -23.43
CA TYR A 178 13.18 6.90 -24.21
C TYR A 178 13.92 8.13 -23.65
N LYS A 179 14.91 7.93 -22.78
CA LYS A 179 15.71 8.98 -22.12
C LYS A 179 16.23 10.07 -23.06
N THR A 180 16.68 9.68 -24.27
CA THR A 180 17.26 10.60 -25.26
C THR A 180 16.28 11.06 -26.35
N HIS A 181 15.01 10.67 -26.27
CA HIS A 181 13.98 10.92 -27.30
C HIS A 181 12.72 11.54 -26.68
N PRO A 182 12.70 12.86 -26.44
CA PRO A 182 11.61 13.51 -25.70
C PRO A 182 10.21 13.32 -26.29
N GLU A 183 10.06 13.33 -27.62
CA GLU A 183 8.75 13.10 -28.24
C GLU A 183 8.27 11.65 -28.05
N ARG A 184 9.17 10.65 -28.19
CA ARG A 184 8.81 9.25 -27.91
C ARG A 184 8.50 9.01 -26.44
N GLN A 185 9.17 9.75 -25.56
CA GLN A 185 8.89 9.73 -24.14
C GLN A 185 7.46 10.25 -23.87
N LYS A 186 7.05 11.36 -24.50
CA LYS A 186 5.65 11.84 -24.44
C LYS A 186 4.68 10.81 -25.01
N ASP A 187 4.98 10.19 -26.14
CA ASP A 187 4.13 9.15 -26.75
C ASP A 187 3.95 7.94 -25.82
N TYR A 188 4.99 7.58 -25.07
CA TYR A 188 4.93 6.52 -24.07
C TYR A 188 4.05 6.92 -22.88
N PHE A 189 4.33 8.07 -22.26
CA PHE A 189 3.60 8.51 -21.07
C PHE A 189 2.15 8.93 -21.35
N SER A 190 1.83 9.26 -22.60
CA SER A 190 0.46 9.55 -23.07
C SER A 190 -0.34 8.29 -23.45
N LEU A 191 0.21 7.09 -23.21
CA LEU A 191 -0.40 5.80 -23.58
C LEU A 191 -0.66 5.67 -25.09
N GLN A 192 0.05 6.43 -25.94
CA GLN A 192 -0.13 6.38 -27.39
C GLN A 192 0.72 5.29 -28.03
N SER A 193 1.94 5.09 -27.53
CA SER A 193 2.86 4.11 -28.08
C SER A 193 2.40 2.66 -27.84
N ALA A 194 2.74 1.77 -28.79
CA ALA A 194 2.45 0.34 -28.66
C ALA A 194 3.15 -0.27 -27.44
N ASP A 195 4.40 0.14 -27.20
CA ASP A 195 5.22 -0.34 -26.07
C ASP A 195 4.60 0.07 -24.73
N SER A 196 4.07 1.30 -24.63
CA SER A 196 3.37 1.79 -23.43
C SER A 196 2.15 0.95 -23.08
N LYS A 197 1.31 0.65 -24.09
CA LYS A 197 0.14 -0.21 -23.92
C LYS A 197 0.54 -1.64 -23.57
N ALA A 198 1.57 -2.18 -24.21
CA ALA A 198 2.07 -3.53 -23.94
C ALA A 198 2.60 -3.66 -22.52
N MET A 199 3.41 -2.70 -22.05
CA MET A 199 3.90 -2.65 -20.68
C MET A 199 2.76 -2.46 -19.69
N LEU A 200 1.78 -1.60 -19.97
CA LEU A 200 0.61 -1.43 -19.12
C LEU A 200 -0.16 -2.75 -18.96
N GLN A 201 -0.39 -3.50 -20.06
CA GLN A 201 -1.06 -4.80 -19.99
C GLN A 201 -0.24 -5.85 -19.23
N ARG A 202 1.10 -5.78 -19.32
CA ARG A 202 1.99 -6.69 -18.62
C ARG A 202 1.96 -6.46 -17.11
N GLU A 203 2.03 -5.20 -16.69
CA GLU A 203 2.04 -4.81 -15.28
C GLU A 203 0.64 -4.78 -14.67
N ARG A 204 -0.42 -4.78 -15.50
CA ARG A 204 -1.81 -4.94 -15.08
C ARG A 204 -2.11 -6.40 -14.77
N HIS A 205 -1.63 -6.88 -13.64
CA HIS A 205 -1.89 -8.21 -13.14
C HIS A 205 -2.54 -8.18 -11.74
N GLY A 206 -3.15 -9.30 -11.38
CA GLY A 206 -3.76 -9.49 -10.07
C GLY A 206 -5.05 -8.71 -9.83
N THR A 207 -5.54 -8.83 -8.59
CA THR A 207 -6.70 -8.12 -8.04
C THR A 207 -6.18 -7.02 -7.13
N LEU A 208 -6.45 -5.76 -7.47
CA LEU A 208 -6.05 -4.62 -6.65
C LEU A 208 -6.92 -4.54 -5.39
N PHE A 209 -6.27 -4.29 -4.25
CA PHE A 209 -6.95 -4.14 -2.97
C PHE A 209 -7.95 -2.98 -3.00
N MET A 210 -7.52 -1.80 -3.47
CA MET A 210 -8.34 -0.58 -3.41
C MET A 210 -9.64 -0.66 -4.23
N ASP A 211 -9.69 -1.49 -5.28
CA ASP A 211 -10.93 -1.72 -6.03
C ASP A 211 -11.95 -2.56 -5.24
N ASN A 212 -11.48 -3.28 -4.22
CA ASN A 212 -12.25 -4.24 -3.43
C ASN A 212 -12.33 -3.88 -1.94
N ASP A 213 -11.71 -2.78 -1.50
CA ASP A 213 -11.62 -2.37 -0.09
C ASP A 213 -12.99 -2.37 0.59
N ARG A 214 -13.96 -1.63 0.03
CA ARG A 214 -15.33 -1.60 0.57
C ARG A 214 -16.00 -2.98 0.66
N GLN A 215 -15.74 -3.87 -0.30
CA GLN A 215 -16.28 -5.23 -0.27
C GLN A 215 -15.63 -6.06 0.84
N LEU A 216 -14.32 -5.89 1.04
CA LEU A 216 -13.54 -6.59 2.04
C LEU A 216 -13.82 -6.06 3.46
N ASP A 217 -14.08 -4.76 3.62
CA ASP A 217 -14.55 -4.15 4.87
C ASP A 217 -15.91 -4.72 5.28
N MET A 218 -16.87 -4.80 4.34
CA MET A 218 -18.15 -5.44 4.59
C MET A 218 -18.03 -6.92 4.94
N TYR A 219 -17.06 -7.62 4.34
CA TYR A 219 -16.76 -9.02 4.65
C TYR A 219 -16.21 -9.18 6.07
N LEU A 220 -15.26 -8.33 6.48
CA LEU A 220 -14.68 -8.34 7.83
C LEU A 220 -15.75 -8.00 8.87
N ARG A 221 -16.50 -6.91 8.69
CA ARG A 221 -17.56 -6.50 9.62
C ARG A 221 -18.68 -7.53 9.69
N GLY A 222 -19.14 -8.02 8.54
CA GLY A 222 -20.34 -8.84 8.43
C GLY A 222 -20.14 -10.30 8.85
N LEU A 223 -18.97 -10.89 8.60
CA LEU A 223 -18.70 -12.30 8.95
C LEU A 223 -17.80 -12.46 10.17
N TRP A 224 -17.03 -11.44 10.53
CA TRP A 224 -16.07 -11.55 11.63
C TRP A 224 -16.35 -10.59 12.79
N GLU A 225 -17.35 -9.70 12.64
CA GLU A 225 -17.71 -8.68 13.64
C GLU A 225 -16.50 -7.83 14.07
N ASP A 226 -15.58 -7.60 13.14
CA ASP A 226 -14.37 -6.81 13.34
C ASP A 226 -14.47 -5.51 12.52
N GLU A 227 -14.26 -4.38 13.19
CA GLU A 227 -14.33 -3.03 12.60
C GLU A 227 -12.94 -2.43 12.31
N SER A 228 -11.90 -3.25 12.35
CA SER A 228 -10.54 -2.82 12.05
C SER A 228 -10.40 -2.34 10.61
N TYR A 229 -9.54 -1.35 10.42
CA TYR A 229 -9.23 -0.81 9.11
C TYR A 229 -8.15 -1.64 8.42
N PHE A 230 -8.17 -1.64 7.09
CA PHE A 230 -7.10 -2.19 6.29
C PHE A 230 -6.04 -1.15 6.01
N VAL A 231 -4.79 -1.60 5.96
CA VAL A 231 -3.64 -0.75 5.68
C VAL A 231 -2.81 -1.42 4.58
N PRO A 232 -2.94 -0.99 3.31
CA PRO A 232 -2.29 -1.67 2.20
C PRO A 232 -0.77 -1.41 2.18
N TYR A 233 0.01 -2.39 1.74
CA TYR A 233 1.45 -2.25 1.49
C TYR A 233 1.83 -2.87 0.14
N SER A 234 2.91 -2.39 -0.48
CA SER A 234 3.38 -2.91 -1.77
C SER A 234 4.45 -3.99 -1.61
N LEU A 235 4.47 -4.97 -2.51
CA LEU A 235 5.45 -6.08 -2.49
C LEU A 235 6.72 -5.81 -3.33
N GLY A 236 6.78 -4.63 -3.95
CA GLY A 236 7.82 -4.25 -4.92
C GLY A 236 9.04 -3.51 -4.36
N PHE A 237 9.03 -3.12 -3.09
CA PHE A 237 10.07 -2.26 -2.49
C PHE A 237 10.97 -3.00 -1.48
N ASP A 238 10.52 -4.14 -0.95
CA ASP A 238 11.30 -4.97 -0.02
C ASP A 238 12.13 -6.05 -0.75
N GLU A 239 13.43 -5.79 -0.94
CA GLU A 239 14.33 -6.73 -1.63
C GLU A 239 14.77 -7.93 -0.78
N LEU A 240 14.95 -7.75 0.54
CA LEU A 240 15.51 -8.78 1.43
C LEU A 240 14.45 -9.74 2.00
N ARG A 241 13.26 -9.22 2.35
CA ARG A 241 12.18 -10.03 2.91
C ARG A 241 10.84 -9.40 2.54
N LYS A 242 10.10 -10.08 1.65
CA LYS A 242 8.76 -9.63 1.30
C LYS A 242 7.84 -9.62 2.53
N PRO A 243 7.09 -8.54 2.76
CA PRO A 243 6.16 -8.44 3.87
C PRO A 243 5.03 -9.46 3.69
N VAL A 244 4.67 -10.11 4.79
CA VAL A 244 3.52 -11.01 4.88
C VAL A 244 2.38 -10.29 5.59
N PRO A 245 1.12 -10.64 5.32
CA PRO A 245 0.00 -10.01 6.00
C PRO A 245 0.12 -10.14 7.53
N TYR A 246 -0.19 -9.07 8.25
CA TYR A 246 -0.13 -9.03 9.71
C TYR A 246 -1.16 -8.04 10.25
N TYR A 247 -1.26 -7.90 11.57
CA TYR A 247 -2.06 -6.86 12.20
C TYR A 247 -1.31 -6.24 13.37
N ASP A 248 -1.61 -4.97 13.64
CA ASP A 248 -1.09 -4.21 14.77
C ASP A 248 -2.18 -3.30 15.34
N ALA A 249 -1.81 -2.32 16.18
CA ALA A 249 -2.74 -1.36 16.76
C ALA A 249 -3.33 -0.38 15.73
N LEU A 250 -2.73 -0.28 14.54
CA LEU A 250 -3.11 0.65 13.48
C LEU A 250 -4.00 -0.01 12.42
N GLY A 251 -4.04 -1.35 12.35
CA GLY A 251 -4.99 -2.07 11.51
C GLY A 251 -4.49 -3.41 11.00
N ILE A 252 -5.20 -3.95 10.00
CA ILE A 252 -4.86 -5.18 9.30
C ILE A 252 -4.08 -4.84 8.03
N ARG A 253 -2.86 -5.33 7.94
CA ARG A 253 -1.91 -5.02 6.88
C ARG A 253 -2.04 -6.06 5.77
N VAL A 254 -2.33 -5.59 4.56
CA VAL A 254 -2.59 -6.45 3.39
C VAL A 254 -1.82 -5.98 2.16
N PRO A 255 -1.44 -6.88 1.23
CA PRO A 255 -0.84 -6.46 -0.04
C PRO A 255 -1.77 -5.58 -0.87
N ASP A 256 -1.20 -4.60 -1.57
CA ASP A 256 -1.87 -3.74 -2.56
C ASP A 256 -2.44 -4.53 -3.75
N VAL A 257 -1.88 -5.71 -4.03
CA VAL A 257 -2.34 -6.62 -5.09
C VAL A 257 -2.19 -8.10 -4.72
N TYR A 258 -3.16 -8.92 -5.14
CA TYR A 258 -3.02 -10.38 -5.17
C TYR A 258 -3.23 -10.97 -6.56
N ASP A 259 -2.23 -11.70 -7.05
CA ASP A 259 -2.37 -12.57 -8.23
C ASP A 259 -3.17 -13.84 -7.94
N GLU A 260 -3.75 -14.41 -9.00
CA GLU A 260 -4.30 -15.76 -8.94
C GLU A 260 -3.18 -16.76 -8.54
N ARG A 261 -3.50 -17.67 -7.62
CA ARG A 261 -2.55 -18.71 -7.18
C ARG A 261 -3.26 -20.04 -7.05
N ASN A 262 -2.76 -21.07 -7.72
CA ASN A 262 -3.31 -22.43 -7.68
C ASN A 262 -4.82 -22.49 -7.99
N GLY A 263 -5.30 -21.67 -8.94
CA GLY A 263 -6.72 -21.56 -9.30
C GLY A 263 -7.58 -20.79 -8.29
N VAL A 264 -6.97 -20.15 -7.29
CA VAL A 264 -7.65 -19.26 -6.34
C VAL A 264 -7.50 -17.82 -6.79
N SER A 265 -8.63 -17.18 -7.05
CA SER A 265 -8.70 -15.78 -7.49
C SER A 265 -8.10 -14.83 -6.44
N GLY A 266 -7.63 -13.65 -6.88
CA GLY A 266 -7.05 -12.66 -5.96
C GLY A 266 -8.04 -12.21 -4.87
N ILE A 267 -9.33 -12.03 -5.21
CA ILE A 267 -10.37 -11.70 -4.22
C ILE A 267 -10.56 -12.81 -3.18
N ASP A 268 -10.48 -14.09 -3.58
CA ASP A 268 -10.59 -15.20 -2.63
C ASP A 268 -9.33 -15.34 -1.78
N ARG A 269 -8.16 -14.96 -2.30
CA ARG A 269 -6.94 -14.85 -1.48
C ARG A 269 -7.10 -13.80 -0.39
N TYR A 270 -7.61 -12.60 -0.70
CA TYR A 270 -7.93 -11.60 0.32
C TYR A 270 -8.89 -12.15 1.37
N ARG A 271 -9.97 -12.81 0.97
CA ARG A 271 -10.93 -13.42 1.91
C ARG A 271 -10.29 -14.42 2.86
N VAL A 272 -9.43 -15.30 2.35
CA VAL A 272 -8.70 -16.28 3.18
C VAL A 272 -7.75 -15.58 4.14
N THR A 273 -6.95 -14.63 3.65
CA THR A 273 -6.00 -13.87 4.48
C THR A 273 -6.71 -13.11 5.60
N ILE A 274 -7.78 -12.39 5.27
CA ILE A 274 -8.55 -11.59 6.22
C ILE A 274 -9.24 -12.50 7.24
N ALA A 275 -9.81 -13.61 6.81
CA ALA A 275 -10.42 -14.59 7.70
C ALA A 275 -9.42 -15.20 8.67
N HIS A 276 -8.22 -15.54 8.20
CA HIS A 276 -7.13 -16.05 9.04
C HIS A 276 -6.75 -15.04 10.12
N ILE A 277 -6.51 -13.79 9.73
CA ILE A 277 -6.16 -12.70 10.66
C ILE A 277 -7.29 -12.44 11.66
N ALA A 278 -8.54 -12.36 11.19
CA ALA A 278 -9.70 -12.17 12.05
C ALA A 278 -9.87 -13.33 13.04
N GLY A 279 -9.62 -14.57 12.58
CA GLY A 279 -9.60 -15.75 13.43
C GLY A 279 -8.56 -15.65 14.55
N HIS A 280 -7.33 -15.23 14.24
CA HIS A 280 -6.31 -14.97 15.27
C HIS A 280 -6.77 -13.91 16.26
N ARG A 281 -7.30 -12.79 15.78
CA ARG A 281 -7.78 -11.70 16.65
C ARG A 281 -8.93 -12.14 17.56
N LYS A 282 -9.79 -13.05 17.07
CA LYS A 282 -10.95 -13.58 17.80
C LYS A 282 -10.58 -14.67 18.80
N TRP A 283 -9.62 -15.55 18.46
CA TRP A 283 -9.40 -16.79 19.22
C TRP A 283 -7.98 -17.00 19.74
N THR A 284 -6.97 -16.27 19.27
CA THR A 284 -5.59 -16.42 19.76
C THR A 284 -5.43 -15.68 21.09
N SER A 285 -4.73 -16.32 22.02
CA SER A 285 -4.26 -15.71 23.26
C SER A 285 -2.75 -15.54 23.25
N VAL A 286 -2.25 -14.44 23.82
CA VAL A 286 -0.80 -14.19 23.93
C VAL A 286 -0.12 -15.29 24.74
N LEU A 287 0.98 -15.83 24.21
CA LEU A 287 1.78 -16.85 24.86
C LEU A 287 3.17 -16.28 25.17
N VAL A 288 3.57 -16.30 26.46
CA VAL A 288 4.91 -15.86 26.88
C VAL A 288 5.88 -17.03 26.67
N ALA A 289 6.69 -16.95 25.62
CA ALA A 289 7.53 -18.03 25.12
C ALA A 289 8.96 -18.06 25.71
N ASP A 290 9.16 -17.55 26.93
CA ASP A 290 10.50 -17.35 27.52
C ASP A 290 11.28 -18.66 27.70
N ASN A 291 10.58 -19.79 27.84
CA ASN A 291 11.18 -21.11 28.05
C ASN A 291 11.07 -22.05 26.84
N LEU A 292 10.59 -21.57 25.68
CA LEU A 292 10.45 -22.41 24.48
C LEU A 292 11.73 -22.36 23.63
N SER A 293 12.25 -23.53 23.27
CA SER A 293 13.31 -23.65 22.27
C SER A 293 12.86 -23.14 20.89
N PRO A 294 13.77 -22.75 19.99
CA PRO A 294 13.40 -22.28 18.64
C PRO A 294 12.49 -23.25 17.88
N PHE A 295 12.70 -24.56 18.02
CA PHE A 295 11.88 -25.60 17.39
C PHE A 295 10.48 -25.73 18.01
N GLN A 296 10.34 -25.48 19.32
CA GLN A 296 9.04 -25.43 19.96
C GLN A 296 8.27 -24.16 19.58
N ARG A 297 8.95 -23.02 19.41
CA ARG A 297 8.31 -21.77 18.97
C ARG A 297 7.71 -21.91 17.58
N ILE A 298 8.48 -22.37 16.60
CA ILE A 298 7.96 -22.57 15.23
C ILE A 298 6.85 -23.63 15.17
N ALA A 299 6.93 -24.68 16.00
CA ALA A 299 5.87 -25.68 16.09
C ALA A 299 4.59 -25.10 16.70
N ALA A 300 4.71 -24.28 17.75
CA ALA A 300 3.57 -23.60 18.36
C ALA A 300 2.91 -22.62 17.38
N GLU A 301 3.69 -21.86 16.61
CA GLU A 301 3.18 -20.98 15.54
C GLU A 301 2.35 -21.79 14.51
N HIS A 302 2.89 -22.89 13.96
CA HIS A 302 2.17 -23.69 12.95
C HIS A 302 0.92 -24.39 13.50
N LEU A 303 0.97 -24.84 14.76
CA LEU A 303 -0.18 -25.47 15.42
C LEU A 303 -1.26 -24.44 15.74
N GLU A 304 -0.88 -23.22 16.12
CA GLU A 304 -1.82 -22.13 16.34
C GLU A 304 -2.51 -21.75 15.03
N ASP A 305 -1.76 -21.59 13.92
CA ASP A 305 -2.36 -21.36 12.60
C ASP A 305 -3.33 -22.49 12.23
N SER A 306 -2.93 -23.76 12.42
CA SER A 306 -3.80 -24.92 12.17
C SER A 306 -5.05 -24.92 13.07
N ARG A 307 -4.93 -24.44 14.32
CA ARG A 307 -6.04 -24.29 15.26
C ARG A 307 -7.02 -23.23 14.80
N ILE A 308 -6.51 -22.08 14.37
CA ILE A 308 -7.33 -20.98 13.83
C ILE A 308 -8.06 -21.43 12.58
N GLU A 309 -7.37 -22.07 11.63
CA GLU A 309 -8.00 -22.60 10.42
C GLU A 309 -9.05 -23.67 10.74
N TYR A 310 -8.79 -24.56 11.70
CA TYR A 310 -9.76 -25.55 12.15
C TYR A 310 -11.03 -24.92 12.74
N LEU A 311 -10.89 -23.89 13.58
CA LEU A 311 -12.02 -23.14 14.15
C LEU A 311 -12.77 -22.35 13.07
N MET A 312 -12.04 -21.71 12.15
CA MET A 312 -12.59 -21.03 10.99
C MET A 312 -13.42 -21.98 10.13
N LEU A 313 -12.97 -23.22 9.92
CA LEU A 313 -13.73 -24.23 9.17
C LEU A 313 -14.94 -24.79 9.91
N LYS A 314 -15.02 -24.67 11.24
CA LYS A 314 -16.24 -24.97 12.00
C LYS A 314 -17.33 -23.91 11.74
N GLU A 315 -16.96 -22.63 11.68
CA GLU A 315 -17.91 -21.54 11.37
C GLU A 315 -18.21 -21.47 9.86
N TYR A 316 -17.17 -21.60 9.01
CA TYR A 316 -17.22 -21.36 7.57
C TYR A 316 -16.63 -22.52 6.75
N PRO A 317 -17.33 -23.67 6.67
CA PRO A 317 -16.81 -24.88 6.02
C PRO A 317 -16.49 -24.70 4.52
N GLY A 318 -17.11 -23.72 3.86
CA GLY A 318 -16.87 -23.39 2.45
C GLY A 318 -15.43 -22.96 2.14
N MET A 319 -14.66 -22.49 3.14
CA MET A 319 -13.27 -22.06 2.94
C MET A 319 -12.29 -23.23 2.73
N ARG A 320 -12.68 -24.47 3.04
CA ARG A 320 -11.79 -25.64 2.97
C ARG A 320 -11.16 -25.80 1.60
N LYS A 321 -11.93 -25.59 0.52
CA LYS A 321 -11.41 -25.71 -0.86
C LYS A 321 -10.30 -24.68 -1.14
N LEU A 322 -10.45 -23.46 -0.64
CA LEU A 322 -9.48 -22.38 -0.84
C LEU A 322 -8.20 -22.66 -0.06
N LEU A 323 -8.32 -23.04 1.22
CA LEU A 323 -7.18 -23.43 2.06
C LEU A 323 -6.42 -24.61 1.44
N LEU A 324 -7.11 -25.67 1.01
CA LEU A 324 -6.46 -26.84 0.39
C LEU A 324 -5.71 -26.49 -0.91
N ALA A 325 -6.23 -25.54 -1.69
CA ALA A 325 -5.59 -25.08 -2.91
C ALA A 325 -4.36 -24.19 -2.64
N LEU A 326 -4.40 -23.39 -1.57
CA LEU A 326 -3.30 -22.49 -1.20
C LEU A 326 -2.22 -23.17 -0.36
N HIS A 327 -2.60 -24.17 0.46
CA HIS A 327 -1.68 -24.93 1.29
C HIS A 327 -0.81 -25.84 0.41
N PRO A 328 0.52 -25.89 0.63
CA PRO A 328 1.37 -26.83 -0.09
C PRO A 328 0.94 -28.29 0.12
N VAL A 329 1.36 -29.18 -0.77
CA VAL A 329 1.20 -30.64 -0.61
C VAL A 329 2.59 -31.25 -0.40
N PRO A 330 3.15 -31.23 0.82
CA PRO A 330 4.44 -31.84 1.08
C PRO A 330 4.43 -33.32 0.71
N VAL A 331 5.45 -33.79 0.01
CA VAL A 331 5.63 -35.22 -0.29
C VAL A 331 6.40 -35.86 0.84
N GLU A 332 5.85 -36.92 1.42
CA GLU A 332 6.48 -37.63 2.54
C GLU A 332 7.83 -38.23 2.12
N GLY A 333 8.90 -37.87 2.84
CA GLY A 333 10.25 -38.39 2.61
C GLY A 333 11.13 -37.54 1.70
N ASP A 334 10.62 -36.44 1.12
CA ASP A 334 11.39 -35.55 0.25
C ASP A 334 12.49 -34.76 0.99
N CYS A 335 12.42 -34.68 2.32
CA CYS A 335 13.43 -34.03 3.14
C CYS A 335 14.39 -35.05 3.76
N ASP A 336 15.69 -34.84 3.52
CA ASP A 336 16.78 -35.70 4.00
C ASP A 336 17.33 -35.20 5.34
N ASN A 337 17.01 -35.89 6.44
CA ASN A 337 17.43 -35.49 7.79
C ASN A 337 18.94 -35.52 8.03
N GLU A 338 19.71 -36.24 7.20
CA GLU A 338 21.17 -36.27 7.31
C GLU A 338 21.82 -35.05 6.66
N LYS A 339 21.10 -34.37 5.76
CA LYS A 339 21.61 -33.20 5.02
C LYS A 339 21.02 -31.88 5.51
N GLU A 340 19.78 -31.89 6.01
CA GLU A 340 19.03 -30.69 6.35
C GLU A 340 18.04 -30.89 7.50
N SER A 341 17.59 -29.77 8.08
CA SER A 341 16.57 -29.81 9.13
C SER A 341 15.17 -29.99 8.54
N CYS A 342 14.58 -31.18 8.74
CA CYS A 342 13.24 -31.48 8.21
C CYS A 342 12.07 -31.00 9.08
N ILE A 343 12.30 -30.11 10.05
CA ILE A 343 11.24 -29.68 10.96
C ILE A 343 10.12 -28.92 10.24
N ARG A 344 10.45 -27.97 9.37
CA ARG A 344 9.45 -27.21 8.59
C ARG A 344 8.67 -28.11 7.63
N HIS A 345 9.36 -29.08 7.02
CA HIS A 345 8.71 -30.07 6.17
C HIS A 345 7.69 -30.91 6.96
N ARG A 346 8.08 -31.43 8.13
CA ARG A 346 7.17 -32.20 9.01
C ARG A 346 6.01 -31.36 9.54
N LEU A 347 6.24 -30.08 9.89
CA LEU A 347 5.19 -29.17 10.33
C LEU A 347 4.20 -28.86 9.19
N ALA A 348 4.68 -28.69 7.95
CA ALA A 348 3.81 -28.54 6.79
C ALA A 348 3.02 -29.82 6.49
N MET A 349 3.60 -31.01 6.69
CA MET A 349 2.85 -32.27 6.60
C MET A 349 1.77 -32.34 7.68
N LEU A 350 2.08 -31.92 8.91
CA LEU A 350 1.14 -31.92 10.03
C LEU A 350 -0.03 -30.96 9.78
N SER A 351 0.21 -29.71 9.41
CA SER A 351 -0.85 -28.76 9.09
C SER A 351 -1.70 -29.25 7.91
N ARG A 352 -1.07 -29.83 6.87
CA ARG A 352 -1.81 -30.46 5.76
C ARG A 352 -2.70 -31.61 6.24
N ALA A 353 -2.20 -32.47 7.12
CA ALA A 353 -2.96 -33.61 7.63
C ALA A 353 -4.13 -33.19 8.55
N ILE A 354 -4.01 -32.07 9.26
CA ILE A 354 -5.11 -31.48 10.04
C ILE A 354 -6.19 -30.90 9.10
N LEU A 355 -5.78 -30.31 7.97
CA LEU A 355 -6.67 -29.67 7.01
C LEU A 355 -7.35 -30.66 6.04
N ASP A 356 -6.66 -31.73 5.66
CA ASP A 356 -7.05 -32.66 4.59
C ASP A 356 -7.16 -34.09 5.12
N GLU A 357 -8.39 -34.60 5.26
CA GLU A 357 -8.63 -36.00 5.66
C GLU A 357 -8.08 -37.03 4.65
N ASN A 358 -7.81 -36.61 3.40
CA ASN A 358 -7.29 -37.46 2.34
C ASN A 358 -5.78 -37.27 2.11
N HIS A 359 -5.04 -36.75 3.10
CA HIS A 359 -3.62 -36.41 2.97
C HIS A 359 -2.69 -37.59 2.61
N GLY A 360 -3.06 -38.83 2.92
CA GLY A 360 -2.34 -40.05 2.49
C GLY A 360 -0.99 -40.35 3.18
N TYR A 361 -0.59 -39.54 4.16
CA TYR A 361 0.66 -39.73 4.91
C TYR A 361 0.62 -40.97 5.82
N LYS A 362 1.78 -41.60 5.99
CA LYS A 362 1.99 -42.78 6.83
C LYS A 362 2.92 -42.53 8.01
N ASN A 363 3.55 -41.35 8.07
CA ASN A 363 4.48 -40.98 9.12
C ASN A 363 3.80 -41.05 10.51
N GLU A 364 4.27 -41.98 11.35
CA GLU A 364 3.67 -42.25 12.67
C GLU A 364 3.68 -41.02 13.58
N TYR A 365 4.72 -40.19 13.53
CA TYR A 365 4.82 -38.98 14.36
C TYR A 365 3.87 -37.87 13.91
N VAL A 366 3.64 -37.75 12.59
CA VAL A 366 2.65 -36.81 12.06
C VAL A 366 1.26 -37.25 12.47
N LEU A 367 0.91 -38.53 12.25
CA LEU A 367 -0.40 -39.09 12.58
C LEU A 367 -0.70 -39.00 14.10
N ALA A 368 0.27 -39.34 14.95
CA ALA A 368 0.11 -39.22 16.40
C ALA A 368 -0.08 -37.75 16.85
N SER A 369 0.55 -36.80 16.16
CA SER A 369 0.37 -35.36 16.43
C SER A 369 -1.01 -34.86 15.98
N VAL A 370 -1.53 -35.34 14.85
CA VAL A 370 -2.89 -35.05 14.38
C VAL A 370 -3.93 -35.55 15.39
N GLU A 371 -3.77 -36.78 15.88
CA GLU A 371 -4.67 -37.33 16.90
C GLU A 371 -4.69 -36.47 18.17
N LYS A 372 -3.51 -36.09 18.68
CA LYS A 372 -3.39 -35.19 19.84
C LYS A 372 -4.03 -33.83 19.59
N PHE A 373 -3.89 -33.29 18.38
CA PHE A 373 -4.53 -32.03 18.01
C PHE A 373 -6.06 -32.15 18.13
N TYR A 374 -6.67 -33.16 17.51
CA TYR A 374 -8.14 -33.32 17.58
C TYR A 374 -8.63 -33.66 18.99
N GLN A 375 -7.85 -34.40 19.79
CA GLN A 375 -8.16 -34.62 21.21
C GLN A 375 -8.18 -33.31 22.01
N ALA A 376 -7.29 -32.36 21.71
CA ALA A 376 -7.26 -31.05 22.35
C ALA A 376 -8.36 -30.09 21.84
N MET A 377 -8.90 -30.33 20.64
CA MET A 377 -9.98 -29.55 20.03
C MET A 377 -11.40 -30.08 20.31
N SER A 378 -11.49 -31.25 20.95
CA SER A 378 -12.73 -31.89 21.42
C SER A 378 -13.07 -31.37 22.81
#